data_AF-A0A6B0GHY8-F1
#
_entry.id   AF-A0A6B0GHY8-F1
#
_cell.length_a   1.000
_cell.length_b   1.000
_cell.length_c   1.000
_cell.angle_alpha   90.00
_cell.angle_beta   90.00
_cell.angle_gamma   90.00
#
_symmetry.space_group_name_H-M   'P 1'
#
loop_
_entity.id
_entity.type
_entity.pdbx_description
1 polymer ?
#
loop_
_entity_poly.entity_id
_entity_poly.type
_entity_poly.pdbx_seq_one_letter_code
_entity_poly.pdbx_strand_id
1 'polypeptide(L)'
;MRKRELVHFHALLDRIRWFVDERGDLPEETLGEYDELDVAPTAVYRSKQAHEDAVVTLTESLAETLGDDSPATRRTDDSDATDESTPPVHSD
;
A
#
# COMPACT_ATOMS: atom_id res chain seq x y z
N MET A 1 11.14 -5.17 -13.43
CA MET A 1 11.94 -6.38 -13.10
C MET A 1 11.84 -7.41 -14.25
N ARG A 2 12.76 -8.37 -14.38
CA ARG A 2 12.59 -9.51 -15.29
C ARG A 2 11.52 -10.46 -14.73
N LYS A 3 10.85 -11.25 -15.58
CA LYS A 3 9.74 -12.15 -15.14
C LYS A 3 10.18 -13.11 -14.03
N ARG A 4 11.39 -13.68 -14.10
CA ARG A 4 11.90 -14.59 -13.06
C ARG A 4 12.14 -13.90 -11.71
N GLU A 5 12.72 -12.71 -11.74
CA GLU A 5 12.94 -11.89 -10.54
C GLU A 5 11.60 -11.52 -9.90
N LEU A 6 10.62 -11.17 -10.73
CA LEU A 6 9.28 -10.81 -10.29
C LEU A 6 8.53 -11.98 -9.66
N VAL A 7 8.55 -13.17 -10.28
CA VAL A 7 7.97 -14.39 -9.69
C VAL A 7 8.63 -14.72 -8.35
N HIS A 8 9.96 -14.59 -8.27
CA HIS A 8 10.67 -14.82 -7.01
C HIS A 8 10.28 -13.80 -5.94
N PHE A 9 10.17 -12.53 -6.32
CA PHE A 9 9.73 -11.48 -5.40
C PHE A 9 8.30 -11.69 -4.91
N HIS A 10 7.38 -12.09 -5.80
CA HIS A 10 6.03 -12.47 -5.43
C HIS A 10 6.02 -13.61 -4.39
N ALA A 11 6.85 -14.64 -4.58
CA ALA A 11 6.96 -15.72 -3.59
C ALA A 11 7.50 -15.24 -2.22
N LEU A 12 8.39 -14.24 -2.21
CA LEU A 12 8.88 -13.65 -0.97
C LEU A 12 7.80 -12.82 -0.27
N LEU A 13 7.01 -12.04 -1.01
CA LEU A 13 5.88 -11.29 -0.46
C LEU A 13 4.80 -12.23 0.11
N ASP A 14 4.49 -13.32 -0.58
CA ASP A 14 3.57 -14.35 -0.09
C ASP A 14 4.06 -14.97 1.23
N ARG A 15 5.39 -15.12 1.38
CA ARG A 15 5.98 -15.55 2.65
C ARG A 15 5.80 -14.51 3.77
N ILE A 16 5.88 -13.23 3.44
CA ILE A 16 5.63 -12.14 4.40
C ILE A 16 4.14 -12.13 4.79
N ARG A 17 3.22 -12.19 3.82
CA ARG A 17 1.77 -12.33 4.05
C ARG A 17 1.50 -13.44 5.05
N TRP A 18 2.00 -14.64 4.78
CA TRP A 18 1.81 -15.79 5.67
C TRP A 18 2.36 -15.56 7.08
N PHE A 19 3.51 -14.90 7.21
CA PHE A 19 4.08 -14.59 8.52
C PHE A 19 3.24 -13.57 9.31
N VAL A 20 2.68 -12.56 8.66
CA VAL A 20 1.80 -11.57 9.29
C VAL A 20 0.48 -12.23 9.69
N ASP A 21 -0.07 -13.08 8.83
CA ASP A 21 -1.27 -13.88 9.09
C ASP A 21 -1.10 -14.82 10.29
N GLU A 22 0.01 -15.57 10.36
CA GLU A 22 0.31 -16.44 11.51
C GLU A 22 0.40 -15.70 12.84
N ARG A 23 0.76 -14.41 12.82
CA ARG A 23 0.81 -13.57 14.03
C ARG A 23 -0.57 -13.04 14.43
N GLY A 24 -1.59 -13.23 13.61
CA GLY A 24 -2.92 -12.64 13.78
C GLY A 24 -2.97 -11.16 13.43
N ASP A 25 -1.95 -10.64 12.75
CA ASP A 25 -1.81 -9.24 12.39
C ASP A 25 -2.43 -8.94 11.00
N LEU A 26 -3.10 -9.91 10.35
CA LEU A 26 -3.67 -9.78 9.00
C LEU A 26 -5.19 -10.03 9.03
N PRO A 27 -6.03 -8.98 8.92
CA PRO A 27 -7.48 -9.15 8.79
C PRO A 27 -7.86 -9.91 7.51
N GLU A 28 -8.90 -10.74 7.58
CA GLU A 28 -9.35 -11.56 6.42
C GLU A 28 -9.72 -10.71 5.20
N GLU A 29 -10.30 -9.53 5.40
CA GLU A 29 -10.73 -8.62 4.33
C GLU A 29 -9.59 -7.90 3.60
N THR A 30 -8.40 -7.82 4.20
CA THR A 30 -7.27 -7.05 3.67
C THR A 30 -6.81 -7.53 2.29
N LEU A 31 -6.97 -8.81 1.99
CA LEU A 31 -6.43 -9.44 0.79
C LEU A 31 -7.46 -9.66 -0.32
N GLY A 32 -8.69 -9.14 -0.17
CA GLY A 32 -9.76 -9.36 -1.14
C GLY A 32 -9.34 -9.02 -2.58
N GLU A 33 -8.76 -7.84 -2.79
CA GLU A 33 -8.29 -7.42 -4.12
C GLU A 33 -7.18 -8.31 -4.68
N TYR A 34 -6.28 -8.79 -3.82
CA TYR A 34 -5.22 -9.72 -4.23
C TYR A 34 -5.79 -11.08 -4.62
N ASP A 35 -6.69 -11.62 -3.80
CA ASP A 35 -7.28 -12.94 -4.01
C ASP A 35 -8.16 -12.96 -5.30
N GLU A 36 -8.81 -11.84 -5.64
CA GLU A 36 -9.57 -11.67 -6.89
C GLU A 36 -8.71 -11.79 -8.16
N LEU A 37 -7.41 -11.49 -8.09
CA LEU A 37 -6.51 -11.61 -9.25
C LEU A 37 -6.29 -13.07 -9.67
N ASP A 38 -6.46 -14.04 -8.76
CA ASP A 38 -6.22 -15.48 -9.01
C ASP A 38 -4.82 -15.76 -9.63
N VAL A 39 -3.80 -15.12 -9.04
CA VAL A 39 -2.39 -15.29 -9.43
C VAL A 39 -1.55 -15.66 -8.22
N ALA A 40 -1.38 -16.96 -7.98
CA ALA A 40 -0.43 -17.44 -6.99
C ALA A 40 1.04 -17.27 -7.46
N PRO A 41 2.03 -17.21 -6.55
CA PRO A 41 3.45 -17.19 -6.91
C PRO A 41 3.90 -18.41 -7.74
N THR A 42 3.25 -19.56 -7.52
CA THR A 42 3.50 -20.81 -8.26
C THR A 42 2.93 -20.81 -9.68
N ALA A 43 2.08 -19.83 -10.03
CA ALA A 43 1.43 -19.71 -11.34
C ALA A 43 2.39 -19.17 -12.42
N VAL A 44 3.58 -19.75 -12.55
CA VAL A 44 4.68 -19.30 -13.41
C VAL A 44 4.32 -19.23 -14.91
N TYR A 45 3.23 -19.90 -15.31
CA TYR A 45 2.66 -19.86 -16.65
C TYR A 45 1.91 -18.56 -16.95
N ARG A 46 1.47 -17.80 -15.93
CA ARG A 46 0.82 -16.50 -16.08
C ARG A 46 1.79 -15.46 -16.68
N SER A 47 1.24 -14.36 -17.19
CA SER A 47 2.03 -13.33 -17.86
C SER A 47 2.94 -12.58 -16.86
N LYS A 48 3.94 -11.86 -17.37
CA LYS A 48 4.74 -10.95 -16.52
C LYS A 48 3.84 -9.91 -15.85
N GLN A 49 2.94 -9.29 -16.63
CA GLN A 49 2.02 -8.26 -16.13
C GLN A 49 1.14 -8.80 -14.98
N ALA A 50 0.60 -10.01 -15.12
CA ALA A 50 -0.22 -10.62 -14.08
C ALA A 50 0.53 -10.78 -12.74
N HIS A 51 1.83 -11.08 -12.79
CA HIS A 51 2.65 -11.09 -11.57
C HIS A 51 3.04 -9.69 -11.10
N GLU A 52 3.08 -8.67 -11.98
CA GLU A 52 3.33 -7.28 -11.57
C GLU A 52 2.12 -6.74 -10.81
N ASP A 53 0.92 -6.96 -11.35
CA ASP A 53 -0.34 -6.57 -10.73
C ASP A 53 -0.49 -7.24 -9.35
N ALA A 54 -0.29 -8.56 -9.27
CA ALA A 54 -0.35 -9.29 -8.01
C ALA A 54 0.67 -8.82 -6.97
N VAL A 55 1.89 -8.47 -7.38
CA VAL A 55 2.92 -7.93 -6.49
C VAL A 55 2.54 -6.55 -5.95
N VAL A 56 2.02 -5.67 -6.81
CA VAL A 56 1.61 -4.32 -6.42
C VAL A 56 0.46 -4.41 -5.42
N THR A 57 -0.61 -5.10 -5.78
CA THR A 57 -1.78 -5.27 -4.90
C THR A 57 -1.41 -5.91 -3.56
N LEU A 58 -0.62 -6.99 -3.56
CA LEU A 58 -0.19 -7.62 -2.31
C LEU A 58 0.66 -6.69 -1.44
N THR A 59 1.53 -5.88 -2.04
CA THR A 59 2.38 -4.95 -1.30
C THR A 59 1.55 -3.81 -0.70
N GLU A 60 0.57 -3.28 -1.44
CA GLU A 60 -0.33 -2.24 -0.96
C GLU A 60 -1.17 -2.74 0.21
N SER A 61 -1.81 -3.91 0.07
CA SER A 61 -2.57 -4.54 1.17
C SER A 61 -1.72 -4.76 2.41
N LEU A 62 -0.50 -5.27 2.27
CA LEU A 62 0.41 -5.46 3.41
C LEU A 62 0.88 -4.13 4.03
N ALA A 63 1.09 -3.09 3.21
CA ALA A 63 1.49 -1.77 3.69
C ALA A 63 0.38 -1.08 4.48
N GLU A 64 -0.88 -1.25 4.09
CA GLU A 64 -2.04 -0.74 4.83
C GLU A 64 -2.15 -1.42 6.20
N THR A 65 -2.02 -2.73 6.25
CA THR A 65 -2.06 -3.50 7.51
C THR A 65 -0.91 -3.17 8.45
N LEU A 66 0.32 -3.12 7.93
CA LEU A 66 1.52 -2.91 8.74
C LEU A 66 1.79 -1.42 9.04
N GLY A 67 1.24 -0.52 8.23
CA GLY A 67 1.44 0.93 8.33
C GLY A 67 0.58 1.61 9.41
N ASP A 68 -0.46 0.94 9.89
CA ASP A 68 -1.39 1.51 10.88
C ASP A 68 -0.81 1.59 12.31
N ASP A 69 0.39 1.04 12.52
CA ASP A 69 1.12 1.09 13.80
C ASP A 69 2.06 2.32 13.94
N SER A 70 2.06 3.24 12.97
CA SER A 70 2.91 4.44 12.96
C SER A 70 2.10 5.73 13.16
N PRO A 71 2.45 6.59 14.13
CA PRO A 71 1.79 7.88 14.29
C PRO A 71 2.16 8.79 13.10
N ALA A 72 1.27 8.80 12.10
CA ALA A 72 1.03 9.89 11.18
C ALA A 72 2.25 10.53 10.49
N THR A 73 2.61 10.03 9.30
CA THR A 73 3.15 10.94 8.27
C THR A 73 1.98 11.72 7.64
N ARG A 74 1.41 12.67 8.40
CA ARG A 74 0.62 13.74 7.79
C ARG A 74 1.52 14.45 6.79
N ARG A 75 1.25 14.29 5.49
CA ARG A 75 1.63 15.32 4.52
C ARG A 75 0.92 16.58 4.98
N THR A 76 1.65 17.47 5.63
CA THR A 76 1.26 18.86 5.75
C THR A 76 1.21 19.40 4.33
N ASP A 77 0.01 19.48 3.78
CA ASP A 77 -0.30 20.38 2.68
C ASP A 77 -0.16 21.78 3.26
N ASP A 78 1.08 22.30 3.21
CA ASP A 78 1.40 23.68 3.56
C ASP A 78 0.93 24.56 2.40
N SER A 79 -0.37 24.79 2.37
CA SER A 79 -1.01 25.82 1.58
C SER A 79 -1.61 26.87 2.52
N ASP A 80 -0.78 27.41 3.44
CA ASP A 80 -1.14 28.64 4.16
C ASP A 80 -0.87 29.83 3.23
N ALA A 81 -1.84 30.07 2.35
CA ALA A 81 -1.90 31.26 1.53
C ALA A 81 -2.00 32.49 2.43
N THR A 82 -1.10 33.43 2.20
CA THR A 82 -1.00 34.73 2.85
C THR A 82 -2.33 35.50 2.71
N ASP A 83 -2.99 35.82 3.83
CA ASP A 83 -4.05 36.84 3.88
C ASP A 83 -3.71 37.85 4.98
N GLU A 84 -2.70 38.67 4.74
CA GLU A 84 -2.54 39.93 5.47
C GLU A 84 -3.51 40.95 4.86
N SER A 85 -4.74 40.97 5.34
CA SER A 85 -5.70 42.02 5.05
C SER A 85 -6.24 42.57 6.37
N THR A 86 -5.45 43.46 6.99
CA THR A 86 -5.92 44.26 8.14
C THR A 86 -6.85 45.36 7.63
N PRO A 87 -8.12 45.43 8.06
CA PRO A 87 -9.02 46.51 7.65
C PRO A 87 -8.73 47.80 8.44
N PRO A 88 -9.06 48.99 7.89
CA PRO A 88 -8.82 50.26 8.58
C PRO A 88 -9.85 50.45 9.70
N VAL A 89 -9.39 50.74 10.91
CA VAL A 89 -10.25 51.15 12.01
C VAL A 89 -10.36 52.67 11.98
N HIS A 90 -11.54 53.18 11.62
CA HIS A 90 -11.91 54.58 11.77
C HIS A 90 -12.64 54.80 13.11
N SER A 91 -12.22 55.87 13.79
CA SER A 91 -12.98 56.80 14.66
C SER A 91 -13.43 56.36 16.06
N ASP A 92 -13.05 57.16 17.07
CA ASP A 92 -13.86 58.28 17.59
C ASP A 92 -12.95 59.49 17.90
#